data_AF-A0A7S2P009-F1
#
_entry.id   AF-A0A7S2P009-F1
#
_cell.length_a   1.000
_cell.length_b   1.000
_cell.length_c   1.000
_cell.angle_alpha   90.00
_cell.angle_beta   90.00
_cell.angle_gamma   90.00
#
_symmetry.space_group_name_H-M   'P 1'
#
loop_
_entity.id
_entity.type
_entity.pdbx_description
1 polymer ?
#
loop_
_entity_poly.entity_id
_entity_poly.type
_entity_poly.pdbx_seq_one_letter_code
_entity_poly.pdbx_strand_id
1 'polypeptide(L)'
;PRPSPAPSPAPAPAPAQGTVYYIERSLVAEEGNDVGPMRTGVNLAGCKAYCDGLSKCRSFAYSAKFKQCHPKDKVVSAKEPADDNHWEDYKTWYQKACAFVADGDAVSLLGDSGRLLAARAKGQVWAAQRSDVAGSRDGKFQLRRRSGGRVRSGDTVWLQASNGNFLTVEKDKVHAYWDHRGSWQALVVERLEGPGDLCSGDRATLKGHTGKLLAIDGKYVYMHAKRDDGRADAFEVEVA
;
A
#
# COMPACT_ATOMS: atom_id res chain seq x y z
N PRO A 1 34.76 28.60 -33.12
CA PRO A 1 33.39 28.48 -32.55
C PRO A 1 33.40 27.49 -31.37
N ARG A 2 33.28 28.00 -30.14
CA ARG A 2 33.25 27.18 -28.92
C ARG A 2 31.84 26.58 -28.80
N PRO A 3 31.67 25.26 -28.59
CA PRO A 3 30.34 24.66 -28.43
C PRO A 3 29.64 25.25 -27.20
N SER A 4 28.38 25.62 -27.36
CA SER A 4 27.54 26.12 -26.27
C SER A 4 27.37 25.04 -25.19
N PRO A 5 27.41 25.40 -23.90
CA PRO A 5 27.12 24.46 -22.83
C PRO A 5 25.69 23.95 -22.94
N ALA A 6 25.53 22.64 -22.73
CA ALA A 6 24.21 22.00 -22.69
C ALA A 6 23.35 22.62 -21.57
N PRO A 7 22.03 22.77 -21.79
CA PRO A 7 21.14 23.29 -20.75
C PRO A 7 21.16 22.36 -19.53
N SER A 8 21.26 22.97 -18.35
CA SER A 8 21.21 22.28 -17.06
C SER A 8 19.90 21.49 -16.94
N PRO A 9 19.92 20.23 -16.45
CA PRO A 9 18.70 19.48 -16.24
C PRO A 9 17.77 20.23 -15.27
N ALA A 10 16.49 20.30 -15.64
CA ALA A 10 15.47 20.93 -14.80
C ALA A 10 15.46 20.28 -13.40
N PRO A 11 15.22 21.06 -12.33
CA PRO A 11 15.07 20.51 -10.99
C PRO A 11 13.96 19.45 -10.98
N ALA A 12 14.22 18.32 -10.32
CA ALA A 12 13.26 17.24 -10.16
C ALA A 12 11.93 17.81 -9.59
N PRO A 13 10.76 17.34 -10.08
CA PRO A 13 9.48 17.77 -9.56
C PRO A 13 9.44 17.47 -8.05
N ALA A 14 8.99 18.46 -7.27
CA ALA A 14 8.72 18.28 -5.85
C ALA A 14 7.78 17.06 -5.65
N PRO A 15 7.93 16.30 -4.54
CA PRO A 15 7.07 15.15 -4.26
C PRO A 15 5.61 15.59 -4.31
N ALA A 16 4.83 14.94 -5.17
CA ALA A 16 3.43 15.25 -5.38
C ALA A 16 2.69 15.14 -4.03
N GLN A 17 2.06 16.24 -3.62
CA GLN A 17 1.27 16.32 -2.40
C GLN A 17 0.25 15.17 -2.39
N GLY A 18 0.38 14.30 -1.39
CA GLY A 18 -0.38 13.06 -1.28
C GLY A 18 -1.87 13.34 -1.20
N THR A 19 -2.64 12.81 -2.13
CA THR A 19 -4.09 12.89 -2.03
C THR A 19 -4.53 12.02 -0.86
N VAL A 20 -5.37 12.56 -0.01
CA VAL A 20 -5.97 11.82 1.10
C VAL A 20 -6.97 10.82 0.53
N TYR A 21 -7.04 9.60 1.09
CA TYR A 21 -8.09 8.62 0.81
C TYR A 21 -8.76 8.21 2.12
N TYR A 22 -9.95 7.60 2.01
CA TYR A 22 -10.71 7.15 3.16
C TYR A 22 -10.65 5.65 3.31
N ILE A 23 -10.35 5.19 4.52
CA ILE A 23 -10.45 3.79 4.92
C ILE A 23 -11.74 3.58 5.72
N GLU A 24 -12.50 2.55 5.36
CA GLU A 24 -13.66 2.08 6.11
C GLU A 24 -13.22 1.27 7.33
N ARG A 25 -13.93 1.46 8.44
CA ARG A 25 -13.87 0.60 9.64
C ARG A 25 -15.22 0.62 10.36
N SER A 26 -15.37 -0.24 11.38
CA SER A 26 -16.49 -0.16 12.32
C SER A 26 -16.62 1.26 12.91
N LEU A 27 -17.83 1.64 13.30
CA LEU A 27 -18.05 2.93 13.99
C LEU A 27 -17.09 3.03 15.17
N VAL A 28 -16.48 4.20 15.35
CA VAL A 28 -15.53 4.44 16.44
C VAL A 28 -16.31 4.92 17.66
N ALA A 29 -16.01 4.40 18.84
CA ALA A 29 -16.69 4.79 20.09
C ALA A 29 -16.52 6.29 20.43
N GLU A 30 -15.34 6.84 20.16
CA GLU A 30 -15.01 8.24 20.41
C GLU A 30 -14.75 8.93 19.07
N GLU A 31 -15.75 9.60 18.50
CA GLU A 31 -15.67 10.20 17.17
C GLU A 31 -15.09 11.62 17.15
N GLY A 32 -14.95 12.27 18.31
CA GLY A 32 -14.62 13.69 18.39
C GLY A 32 -15.82 14.59 18.06
N ASN A 33 -15.56 15.81 17.62
CA ASN A 33 -16.58 16.83 17.42
C ASN A 33 -17.12 16.84 15.97
N ASP A 34 -18.38 17.22 15.81
CA ASP A 34 -18.96 17.46 14.50
C ASP A 34 -18.31 18.64 13.77
N VAL A 35 -17.93 18.43 12.52
CA VAL A 35 -17.34 19.46 11.64
C VAL A 35 -18.39 19.91 10.64
N GLY A 36 -19.18 20.89 11.04
CA GLY A 36 -20.29 21.38 10.24
C GLY A 36 -21.54 20.49 10.34
N PRO A 37 -22.60 20.81 9.57
CA PRO A 37 -23.88 20.13 9.71
C PRO A 37 -23.83 18.69 9.15
N MET A 38 -24.60 17.81 9.79
CA MET A 38 -24.95 16.50 9.25
C MET A 38 -25.66 16.68 7.89
N ARG A 39 -25.24 15.91 6.88
CA ARG A 39 -25.93 15.84 5.59
C ARG A 39 -26.83 14.62 5.54
N THR A 40 -28.03 14.78 5.00
CA THR A 40 -28.98 13.69 4.71
C THR A 40 -29.15 13.51 3.19
N GLY A 41 -29.58 12.33 2.77
CA GLY A 41 -29.81 12.03 1.35
C GLY A 41 -28.53 11.97 0.49
N VAL A 42 -27.35 12.05 1.11
CA VAL A 42 -26.06 11.97 0.40
C VAL A 42 -25.62 10.53 0.26
N ASN A 43 -25.06 10.20 -0.90
CA ASN A 43 -24.35 8.94 -1.04
C ASN A 43 -22.93 9.08 -0.46
N LEU A 44 -22.27 7.95 -0.44
CA LEU A 44 -20.96 7.78 0.16
C LEU A 44 -19.84 8.59 -0.50
N ALA A 45 -19.86 8.68 -1.83
CA ALA A 45 -18.94 9.54 -2.58
C ALA A 45 -19.19 11.03 -2.28
N GLY A 46 -20.45 11.42 -2.12
CA GLY A 46 -20.84 12.77 -1.69
C GLY A 46 -20.38 13.09 -0.27
N CYS A 47 -20.41 12.12 0.64
CA CYS A 47 -19.90 12.31 2.00
C CYS A 47 -18.37 12.47 2.03
N LYS A 48 -17.63 11.69 1.23
CA LYS A 48 -16.17 11.88 1.02
C LYS A 48 -15.87 13.30 0.54
N ALA A 49 -16.49 13.72 -0.56
CA ALA A 49 -16.27 15.04 -1.15
C ALA A 49 -16.67 16.17 -0.18
N TYR A 50 -17.70 15.97 0.63
CA TYR A 50 -18.10 16.94 1.64
C TYR A 50 -17.05 17.10 2.74
N CYS A 51 -16.53 15.98 3.27
CA CYS A 51 -15.48 16.00 4.27
C CYS A 51 -14.17 16.58 3.69
N ASP A 52 -13.81 16.27 2.45
CA ASP A 52 -12.64 16.86 1.77
C ASP A 52 -12.75 18.39 1.62
N GLY A 53 -13.98 18.92 1.47
CA GLY A 53 -14.24 20.35 1.42
C GLY A 53 -14.17 21.07 2.78
N LEU A 54 -14.08 20.33 3.89
CA LEU A 54 -14.06 20.84 5.25
C LEU A 54 -12.65 20.71 5.83
N SER A 55 -11.94 21.83 6.01
CA SER A 55 -10.53 21.84 6.42
C SER A 55 -10.22 21.16 7.76
N LYS A 56 -11.21 21.05 8.65
CA LYS A 56 -11.10 20.35 9.94
C LYS A 56 -11.58 18.90 9.90
N CYS A 57 -12.22 18.46 8.83
CA CYS A 57 -12.74 17.10 8.76
C CYS A 57 -11.59 16.11 8.55
N ARG A 58 -11.50 15.12 9.44
CA ARG A 58 -10.48 14.07 9.41
C ARG A 58 -11.08 12.67 9.35
N SER A 59 -12.36 12.56 9.66
CA SER A 59 -13.13 11.34 9.51
C SER A 59 -14.61 11.70 9.39
N PHE A 60 -15.45 10.70 9.13
CA PHE A 60 -16.89 10.86 9.21
C PHE A 60 -17.56 9.53 9.54
N ALA A 61 -18.70 9.58 10.21
CA ALA A 61 -19.63 8.46 10.29
C ALA A 61 -20.65 8.53 9.15
N TYR A 62 -20.85 7.41 8.47
CA TYR A 62 -21.81 7.31 7.39
C TYR A 62 -22.70 6.08 7.51
N SER A 63 -23.99 6.27 7.26
CA SER A 63 -24.98 5.20 7.12
C SER A 63 -25.43 5.10 5.67
N ALA A 64 -25.32 3.92 5.08
CA ALA A 64 -25.83 3.67 3.73
C ALA A 64 -27.36 3.55 3.71
N LYS A 65 -27.94 2.99 4.76
CA LYS A 65 -29.39 2.84 4.94
C LYS A 65 -30.10 4.18 5.05
N PHE A 66 -29.59 5.08 5.89
CA PHE A 66 -30.19 6.39 6.15
C PHE A 66 -29.66 7.50 5.24
N LYS A 67 -28.58 7.24 4.49
CA LYS A 67 -27.89 8.24 3.64
C LYS A 67 -27.46 9.47 4.45
N GLN A 68 -26.99 9.21 5.67
CA GLN A 68 -26.61 10.22 6.65
C GLN A 68 -25.08 10.28 6.76
N CYS A 69 -24.54 11.49 6.82
CA CYS A 69 -23.11 11.78 6.84
C CYS A 69 -22.81 12.77 7.98
N HIS A 70 -22.03 12.32 8.95
CA HIS A 70 -21.60 13.07 10.12
C HIS A 70 -20.09 13.34 10.01
N PRO A 71 -19.66 14.50 9.47
CA PRO A 71 -18.25 14.87 9.41
C PRO A 71 -17.68 15.11 10.81
N LYS A 72 -16.48 14.60 11.08
CA LYS A 72 -15.82 14.62 12.40
C LYS A 72 -14.39 15.17 12.32
N ASP A 73 -13.93 15.79 13.41
CA ASP A 73 -12.57 16.37 13.49
C ASP A 73 -11.51 15.36 13.93
N LYS A 74 -11.91 14.23 14.52
CA LYS A 74 -10.95 13.26 15.03
C LYS A 74 -10.18 12.59 13.91
N VAL A 75 -8.86 12.64 14.03
CA VAL A 75 -7.95 11.78 13.28
C VAL A 75 -8.10 10.36 13.84
N VAL A 76 -8.80 9.53 13.09
CA VAL A 76 -9.02 8.12 13.43
C VAL A 76 -7.94 7.27 12.76
N SER A 77 -7.58 6.15 13.39
CA SER A 77 -6.72 5.11 12.81
C SER A 77 -7.40 3.75 12.91
N ALA A 78 -6.85 2.69 12.33
CA ALA A 78 -7.38 1.33 12.45
C ALA A 78 -7.40 0.77 13.89
N LYS A 79 -6.67 1.39 14.84
CA LYS A 79 -6.54 0.89 16.22
C LYS A 79 -7.56 1.45 17.21
N GLU A 80 -8.35 2.45 16.81
CA GLU A 80 -9.38 3.02 17.70
C GLU A 80 -10.39 1.95 18.14
N PRO A 81 -10.93 1.99 19.37
CA PRO A 81 -12.02 1.12 19.80
C PRO A 81 -13.28 1.30 18.95
N ALA A 82 -14.00 0.21 18.69
CA ALA A 82 -15.29 0.24 18.01
C ALA A 82 -16.42 0.58 18.98
N ASP A 83 -17.46 1.25 18.50
CA ASP A 83 -18.76 1.30 19.17
C ASP A 83 -19.57 0.07 18.76
N ASP A 84 -19.57 -0.94 19.62
CA ASP A 84 -20.32 -2.18 19.38
C ASP A 84 -21.79 -2.08 19.84
N ASN A 85 -22.22 -0.92 20.39
CA ASN A 85 -23.55 -0.71 20.95
C ASN A 85 -24.43 0.26 20.13
N HIS A 86 -24.23 0.30 18.81
CA HIS A 86 -25.12 1.01 17.90
C HIS A 86 -26.18 0.07 17.28
N TRP A 87 -27.38 0.57 16.99
CA TRP A 87 -28.44 -0.23 16.36
C TRP A 87 -28.51 -0.04 14.84
N GLU A 88 -27.77 0.93 14.30
CA GLU A 88 -27.73 1.30 12.90
C GLU A 88 -26.52 0.72 12.14
N ASP A 89 -26.45 0.99 10.84
CA ASP A 89 -25.37 0.56 9.93
C ASP A 89 -24.21 1.57 9.81
N TYR A 90 -24.04 2.43 10.82
CA TYR A 90 -23.01 3.45 10.78
C TYR A 90 -21.61 2.85 10.74
N LYS A 91 -20.76 3.42 9.88
CA LYS A 91 -19.34 3.07 9.77
C LYS A 91 -18.50 4.33 9.76
N THR A 92 -17.29 4.24 10.31
CA THR A 92 -16.34 5.36 10.30
C THR A 92 -15.45 5.28 9.07
N TRP A 93 -15.35 6.38 8.36
CA TRP A 93 -14.47 6.58 7.23
C TRP A 93 -13.46 7.66 7.58
N TYR A 94 -12.20 7.29 7.70
CA TYR A 94 -11.16 8.20 8.16
C TYR A 94 -10.11 8.48 7.10
N GLN A 95 -9.65 9.72 7.08
CA GLN A 95 -8.63 10.21 6.18
C GLN A 95 -7.29 9.58 6.50
N LYS A 96 -6.65 8.99 5.49
CA LYS A 96 -5.23 8.59 5.53
C LYS A 96 -4.49 9.33 4.42
N ALA A 97 -3.39 9.97 4.81
CA ALA A 97 -2.49 10.59 3.84
C ALA A 97 -1.87 9.49 2.96
N CYS A 98 -2.04 9.59 1.65
CA CYS A 98 -1.42 8.64 0.72
C CYS A 98 -0.07 9.19 0.24
N ALA A 99 1.03 8.65 0.75
CA ALA A 99 2.28 8.69 0.00
C ALA A 99 2.18 7.62 -1.08
N PHE A 100 1.80 8.03 -2.29
CA PHE A 100 1.58 7.10 -3.40
C PHE A 100 2.83 6.29 -3.72
N VAL A 101 2.63 4.99 -3.92
CA VAL A 101 3.66 4.14 -4.53
C VAL A 101 3.58 4.27 -6.04
N ALA A 102 4.71 4.56 -6.69
CA ALA A 102 4.84 4.76 -8.12
C ALA A 102 6.02 3.97 -8.73
N ASP A 103 6.04 3.85 -10.06
CA ASP A 103 7.19 3.33 -10.79
C ASP A 103 8.46 4.14 -10.47
N GLY A 104 9.52 3.44 -10.10
CA GLY A 104 10.81 4.00 -9.71
C GLY A 104 11.00 4.15 -8.20
N ASP A 105 9.94 4.07 -7.40
CA ASP A 105 10.05 4.19 -5.95
C ASP A 105 10.82 3.01 -5.35
N ALA A 106 11.66 3.30 -4.36
CA ALA A 106 12.22 2.28 -3.50
C ALA A 106 11.16 1.89 -2.45
N VAL A 107 10.82 0.61 -2.39
CA VAL A 107 9.85 0.07 -1.44
C VAL A 107 10.46 -1.00 -0.56
N SER A 108 10.02 -1.06 0.69
CA SER A 108 10.25 -2.16 1.62
C SER A 108 8.93 -2.92 1.81
N LEU A 109 9.01 -4.24 1.96
CA LEU A 109 7.85 -5.11 2.14
C LEU A 109 7.96 -5.83 3.47
N LEU A 110 7.15 -5.44 4.45
CA LEU A 110 7.14 -6.00 5.79
C LEU A 110 6.02 -7.04 5.92
N GLY A 111 6.38 -8.30 6.12
CA GLY A 111 5.40 -9.36 6.39
C GLY A 111 4.87 -9.32 7.82
N ASP A 112 3.76 -10.00 8.07
CA ASP A 112 3.06 -10.04 9.36
C ASP A 112 3.92 -10.53 10.54
N SER A 113 4.96 -11.31 10.26
CA SER A 113 5.94 -11.74 11.27
C SER A 113 6.90 -10.62 11.73
N GLY A 114 6.78 -9.42 11.16
CA GLY A 114 7.70 -8.30 11.38
C GLY A 114 9.02 -8.41 10.61
N ARG A 115 9.13 -9.38 9.70
CA ARG A 115 10.31 -9.57 8.85
C ARG A 115 10.14 -8.87 7.50
N LEU A 116 11.23 -8.30 7.01
CA LEU A 116 11.31 -7.68 5.69
C LEU A 116 11.63 -8.72 4.63
N LEU A 117 10.99 -8.61 3.47
CA LEU A 117 11.51 -9.24 2.26
C LEU A 117 12.89 -8.64 1.96
N ALA A 118 13.88 -9.49 1.72
CA ALA A 118 15.22 -9.04 1.37
C ALA A 118 15.85 -9.92 0.29
N ALA A 119 16.70 -9.31 -0.53
CA ALA A 119 17.49 -9.98 -1.55
C ALA A 119 18.97 -9.62 -1.38
N ARG A 120 19.83 -10.64 -1.33
CA ARG A 120 21.29 -10.48 -1.23
C ARG A 120 21.87 -10.12 -2.59
N ALA A 121 23.10 -9.60 -2.59
CA ALA A 121 23.86 -9.33 -3.82
C ALA A 121 23.91 -10.51 -4.81
N LYS A 122 24.04 -11.74 -4.30
CA LYS A 122 24.05 -12.97 -5.13
C LYS A 122 22.68 -13.41 -5.63
N GLY A 123 21.58 -12.73 -5.27
CA GLY A 123 20.21 -13.04 -5.70
C GLY A 123 19.43 -14.00 -4.80
N GLN A 124 19.99 -14.43 -3.66
CA GLN A 124 19.24 -15.19 -2.67
C GLN A 124 18.22 -14.28 -1.97
N VAL A 125 16.96 -14.72 -1.91
CA VAL A 125 15.86 -14.03 -1.25
C VAL A 125 15.56 -14.68 0.10
N TRP A 126 15.28 -13.88 1.12
CA TRP A 126 14.98 -14.35 2.47
C TRP A 126 14.17 -13.33 3.27
N ALA A 127 13.59 -13.76 4.38
CA ALA A 127 12.87 -12.90 5.31
C ALA A 127 13.81 -12.41 6.44
N ALA A 128 14.26 -11.17 6.31
CA ALA A 128 15.26 -10.54 7.18
C ALA A 128 14.63 -9.84 8.39
N GLN A 129 15.35 -9.76 9.51
CA GLN A 129 15.03 -8.77 10.55
C GLN A 129 15.44 -7.38 10.08
N ARG A 130 14.82 -6.32 10.60
CA ARG A 130 15.19 -4.93 10.26
C ARG A 130 16.68 -4.64 10.54
N SER A 131 17.23 -5.21 11.60
CA SER A 131 18.65 -5.11 11.95
C SER A 131 19.59 -5.76 10.94
N ASP A 132 19.15 -6.85 10.28
CA ASP A 132 19.98 -7.59 9.31
C ASP A 132 20.25 -6.79 8.04
N VAL A 133 19.37 -5.82 7.73
CA VAL A 133 19.43 -4.97 6.53
C VAL A 133 19.60 -3.49 6.87
N ALA A 134 19.85 -3.17 8.14
CA ALA A 134 20.08 -1.79 8.57
C ALA A 134 21.33 -1.23 7.88
N GLY A 135 21.20 -0.09 7.21
CA GLY A 135 22.29 0.54 6.46
C GLY A 135 22.66 -0.15 5.14
N SER A 136 21.99 -1.25 4.76
CA SER A 136 22.14 -1.89 3.46
C SER A 136 20.95 -1.57 2.54
N ARG A 137 21.03 -2.01 1.27
CA ARG A 137 19.94 -1.92 0.30
C ARG A 137 19.22 -3.24 0.10
N ASP A 138 19.56 -4.28 0.87
CA ASP A 138 19.07 -5.64 0.64
C ASP A 138 17.57 -5.77 0.93
N GLY A 139 17.03 -4.96 1.85
CA GLY A 139 15.59 -4.91 2.15
C GLY A 139 14.79 -3.92 1.30
N LYS A 140 15.41 -3.27 0.30
CA LYS A 140 14.76 -2.27 -0.56
C LYS A 140 14.71 -2.75 -2.00
N PHE A 141 13.55 -2.61 -2.62
CA PHE A 141 13.33 -2.95 -4.02
C PHE A 141 12.88 -1.73 -4.79
N GLN A 142 13.46 -1.47 -5.96
CA GLN A 142 12.86 -0.52 -6.89
C GLN A 142 11.61 -1.15 -7.52
N LEU A 143 10.46 -0.56 -7.28
CA LEU A 143 9.21 -1.01 -7.90
C LEU A 143 9.17 -0.51 -9.33
N ARG A 144 8.98 -1.44 -10.28
CA ARG A 144 8.86 -1.14 -11.70
C ARG A 144 7.48 -1.46 -12.23
N ARG A 145 6.95 -0.62 -13.12
CA ARG A 145 5.66 -0.82 -13.82
C ARG A 145 5.83 -0.63 -15.33
N ARG A 146 5.10 -1.42 -16.13
CA ARG A 146 5.18 -1.36 -17.60
C ARG A 146 4.71 -0.02 -18.16
N SER A 147 3.64 0.53 -17.61
CA SER A 147 3.01 1.79 -18.03
C SER A 147 3.52 3.01 -17.26
N GLY A 148 4.44 2.85 -16.31
CA GLY A 148 4.90 3.91 -15.41
C GLY A 148 3.81 4.43 -14.45
N GLY A 149 4.10 5.51 -13.72
CA GLY A 149 3.12 6.21 -12.87
C GLY A 149 2.74 5.48 -11.59
N ARG A 150 1.59 5.86 -11.00
CA ARG A 150 1.08 5.31 -9.74
C ARG A 150 0.70 3.84 -9.87
N VAL A 151 0.95 3.08 -8.81
CA VAL A 151 0.57 1.68 -8.68
C VAL A 151 -0.85 1.58 -8.14
N ARG A 152 -1.65 0.68 -8.69
CA ARG A 152 -3.02 0.36 -8.25
C ARG A 152 -3.17 -1.11 -7.90
N SER A 153 -4.13 -1.43 -7.04
CA SER A 153 -4.58 -2.81 -6.84
C SER A 153 -4.98 -3.44 -8.18
N GLY A 154 -4.46 -4.62 -8.48
CA GLY A 154 -4.58 -5.33 -9.75
C GLY A 154 -3.47 -5.05 -10.77
N ASP A 155 -2.59 -4.08 -10.53
CA ASP A 155 -1.47 -3.82 -11.44
C ASP A 155 -0.42 -4.91 -11.39
N THR A 156 0.20 -5.15 -12.56
CA THR A 156 1.43 -5.95 -12.65
C THR A 156 2.65 -5.07 -12.41
N VAL A 157 3.49 -5.51 -11.46
CA VAL A 157 4.73 -4.86 -11.05
C VAL A 157 5.91 -5.83 -11.11
N TRP A 158 7.12 -5.28 -11.12
CA TRP A 158 8.38 -6.01 -10.99
C TRP A 158 9.18 -5.38 -9.86
N LEU A 159 9.78 -6.21 -8.99
CA LEU A 159 10.57 -5.74 -7.86
C LEU A 159 12.05 -5.93 -8.15
N GLN A 160 12.77 -4.85 -8.44
CA GLN A 160 14.20 -4.90 -8.72
C GLN A 160 14.99 -4.79 -7.42
N ALA A 161 15.79 -5.81 -7.10
CA ALA A 161 16.70 -5.80 -5.96
C ALA A 161 17.92 -4.89 -6.22
N SER A 162 18.67 -4.61 -5.16
CA SER A 162 19.87 -3.76 -5.20
C SER A 162 20.97 -4.26 -6.14
N ASN A 163 20.97 -5.55 -6.47
CA ASN A 163 21.89 -6.18 -7.43
C ASN A 163 21.47 -5.98 -8.90
N GLY A 164 20.39 -5.24 -9.17
CA GLY A 164 19.87 -4.99 -10.52
C GLY A 164 18.96 -6.08 -11.06
N ASN A 165 18.80 -7.20 -10.35
CA ASN A 165 17.96 -8.33 -10.77
C ASN A 165 16.55 -8.20 -10.20
N PHE A 166 15.62 -8.89 -10.83
CA PHE A 166 14.21 -8.90 -10.44
C PHE A 166 13.85 -10.11 -9.62
N LEU A 167 12.99 -9.88 -8.63
CA LEU A 167 12.32 -10.97 -7.92
C LEU A 167 11.63 -11.88 -8.93
N THR A 168 11.97 -13.16 -8.89
CA THR A 168 11.58 -14.18 -9.84
C THR A 168 10.92 -15.32 -9.10
N VAL A 169 9.74 -15.71 -9.58
CA VAL A 169 8.99 -16.88 -9.14
C VAL A 169 9.30 -18.04 -10.06
N GLU A 170 9.98 -19.05 -9.53
CA GLU A 170 10.24 -20.31 -10.23
C GLU A 170 9.56 -21.45 -9.51
N LYS A 171 8.44 -21.92 -10.06
CA LYS A 171 7.48 -22.79 -9.38
C LYS A 171 7.02 -22.14 -8.07
N ASP A 172 7.55 -22.62 -6.95
CA ASP A 172 7.24 -22.14 -5.61
C ASP A 172 8.42 -21.43 -4.93
N LYS A 173 9.57 -21.35 -5.59
CA LYS A 173 10.76 -20.69 -5.07
C LYS A 173 10.83 -19.25 -5.55
N VAL A 174 11.39 -18.40 -4.69
CA VAL A 174 11.58 -16.98 -4.98
C VAL A 174 13.08 -16.67 -4.94
N HIS A 175 13.58 -16.02 -5.98
CA HIS A 175 14.99 -15.60 -6.10
C HIS A 175 15.12 -14.30 -6.89
N ALA A 176 16.33 -13.75 -6.99
CA ALA A 176 16.65 -12.54 -7.75
C ALA A 176 17.95 -12.71 -8.55
N TYR A 177 18.00 -13.74 -9.40
CA TYR A 177 19.19 -14.06 -10.20
C TYR A 177 19.20 -13.42 -11.60
N TRP A 178 18.07 -12.93 -12.09
CA TRP A 178 17.93 -12.48 -13.49
C TRP A 178 17.42 -11.05 -13.59
N ASP A 179 17.92 -10.32 -14.59
CA ASP A 179 17.67 -8.90 -14.84
C ASP A 179 16.57 -8.62 -15.87
N HIS A 180 16.04 -9.66 -16.53
CA HIS A 180 14.96 -9.51 -17.50
C HIS A 180 13.58 -9.38 -16.84
N ARG A 181 12.66 -8.71 -17.53
CA ARG A 181 11.26 -8.56 -17.13
C ARG A 181 10.37 -9.52 -17.92
N GLY A 182 10.35 -10.78 -17.49
CA GLY A 182 9.51 -11.84 -18.04
C GLY A 182 8.25 -12.09 -17.19
N SER A 183 7.49 -13.13 -17.58
CA SER A 183 6.29 -13.55 -16.85
C SER A 183 6.61 -14.09 -15.45
N TRP A 184 7.79 -14.68 -15.26
CA TRP A 184 8.18 -15.22 -13.95
C TRP A 184 8.52 -14.13 -12.93
N GLN A 185 8.87 -12.94 -13.39
CA GLN A 185 9.14 -11.77 -12.53
C GLN A 185 7.92 -10.88 -12.32
N ALA A 186 6.85 -11.11 -13.09
CA ALA A 186 5.63 -10.34 -13.01
C ALA A 186 4.82 -10.74 -11.77
N LEU A 187 4.58 -9.76 -10.89
CA LEU A 187 3.76 -9.91 -9.70
C LEU A 187 2.54 -9.01 -9.82
N VAL A 188 1.37 -9.53 -9.50
CA VAL A 188 0.15 -8.72 -9.38
C VAL A 188 0.01 -8.27 -7.93
N VAL A 189 -0.09 -6.96 -7.69
CA VAL A 189 -0.29 -6.40 -6.36
C VAL A 189 -1.78 -6.28 -6.07
N GLU A 190 -2.26 -6.86 -4.96
CA GLU A 190 -3.67 -6.80 -4.57
C GLU A 190 -3.78 -6.22 -3.15
N ARG A 191 -4.32 -5.01 -3.03
CA ARG A 191 -4.55 -4.33 -1.74
C ARG A 191 -5.61 -5.05 -0.92
N LEU A 192 -5.41 -5.13 0.39
CA LEU A 192 -6.38 -5.70 1.33
C LEU A 192 -7.54 -4.73 1.62
N GLU A 193 -7.31 -3.43 1.53
CA GLU A 193 -8.31 -2.37 1.77
C GLU A 193 -9.25 -2.15 0.57
N GLY A 194 -9.12 -2.97 -0.48
CA GLY A 194 -9.96 -2.95 -1.67
C GLY A 194 -9.31 -2.29 -2.90
N PRO A 195 -10.10 -2.01 -3.95
CA PRO A 195 -9.56 -1.44 -5.19
C PRO A 195 -9.03 -0.01 -4.97
N GLY A 196 -8.10 0.42 -5.84
CA GLY A 196 -7.59 1.80 -5.84
C GLY A 196 -6.07 1.90 -5.88
N ASP A 197 -5.57 3.13 -5.79
CA ASP A 197 -4.14 3.44 -5.75
C ASP A 197 -3.49 2.86 -4.47
N LEU A 198 -2.26 2.35 -4.60
CA LEU A 198 -1.46 1.81 -3.50
C LEU A 198 -0.71 2.94 -2.78
N CYS A 199 -0.88 3.00 -1.46
CA CYS A 199 -0.23 3.98 -0.60
C CYS A 199 0.84 3.33 0.27
N SER A 200 1.86 4.10 0.65
CA SER A 200 2.79 3.68 1.72
C SER A 200 2.01 3.39 3.01
N GLY A 201 2.33 2.27 3.64
CA GLY A 201 1.63 1.72 4.80
C GLY A 201 0.31 0.99 4.47
N ASP A 202 -0.01 0.75 3.19
CA ASP A 202 -1.07 -0.18 2.82
C ASP A 202 -0.59 -1.62 2.92
N ARG A 203 -1.51 -2.54 3.22
CA ARG A 203 -1.21 -3.96 3.19
C ARG A 203 -1.67 -4.57 1.86
N ALA A 204 -0.76 -5.27 1.18
CA ALA A 204 -1.05 -5.89 -0.09
C ALA A 204 -0.51 -7.32 -0.16
N THR A 205 -1.21 -8.17 -0.91
CA THR A 205 -0.68 -9.47 -1.34
C THR A 205 0.04 -9.31 -2.67
N LEU A 206 0.99 -10.22 -2.94
CA LEU A 206 1.75 -10.25 -4.18
C LEU A 206 1.55 -11.61 -4.85
N LYS A 207 0.86 -11.63 -5.98
CA LYS A 207 0.52 -12.84 -6.71
C LYS A 207 1.47 -13.08 -7.87
N GLY A 208 2.11 -14.24 -7.91
CA GLY A 208 2.97 -14.63 -9.02
C GLY A 208 2.20 -15.23 -10.19
N HIS A 209 2.89 -15.47 -11.30
CA HIS A 209 2.31 -16.04 -12.52
C HIS A 209 1.67 -17.44 -12.34
N THR A 210 2.07 -18.18 -11.30
CA THR A 210 1.48 -19.49 -10.94
C THR A 210 0.10 -19.36 -10.26
N GLY A 211 -0.34 -18.13 -9.98
CA GLY A 211 -1.56 -17.85 -9.22
C GLY A 211 -1.41 -17.94 -7.71
N LYS A 212 -0.26 -18.39 -7.22
CA LYS A 212 0.11 -18.43 -5.81
C LYS A 212 0.53 -17.04 -5.30
N LEU A 213 0.49 -16.87 -3.98
CA LEU A 213 0.83 -15.63 -3.29
C LEU A 213 2.20 -15.74 -2.62
N LEU A 214 2.94 -14.65 -2.59
CA LEU A 214 4.21 -14.55 -1.88
C LEU A 214 3.95 -14.73 -0.38
N ALA A 215 4.72 -15.60 0.28
CA ALA A 215 4.57 -15.92 1.69
C ALA A 215 5.92 -15.91 2.42
N ILE A 216 5.87 -15.64 3.72
CA ILE A 216 7.01 -15.74 4.64
C ILE A 216 6.70 -16.78 5.71
N ASP A 217 7.59 -17.77 5.84
CA ASP A 217 7.63 -18.67 6.99
C ASP A 217 9.03 -18.69 7.59
N GLY A 218 9.14 -18.23 8.83
CA GLY A 218 10.43 -18.03 9.50
C GLY A 218 11.37 -17.14 8.66
N LYS A 219 12.44 -17.72 8.13
CA LYS A 219 13.42 -17.02 7.26
C LYS A 219 13.18 -17.25 5.76
N TYR A 220 12.24 -18.12 5.41
CA TYR A 220 12.01 -18.54 4.04
C TYR A 220 10.97 -17.66 3.37
N VAL A 221 11.21 -17.37 2.09
CA VAL A 221 10.28 -16.67 1.21
C VAL A 221 9.97 -17.61 0.05
N TYR A 222 8.70 -17.85 -0.19
CA TYR A 222 8.24 -18.80 -1.19
C TYR A 222 6.86 -18.40 -1.71
N MET A 223 6.39 -19.04 -2.76
CA MET A 223 5.00 -18.88 -3.22
C MET A 223 4.14 -19.98 -2.66
N HIS A 224 2.99 -19.62 -2.10
CA HIS A 224 2.04 -20.56 -1.51
C HIS A 224 0.61 -20.33 -2.01
N ALA A 225 -0.22 -21.37 -1.91
CA ALA A 225 -1.66 -21.14 -1.93
C ALA A 225 -2.06 -20.30 -0.69
N LYS A 226 -3.29 -19.80 -0.62
CA LYS A 226 -3.76 -19.16 0.62
C LYS A 226 -3.48 -20.08 1.82
N ARG A 227 -3.15 -19.50 2.98
CA ARG A 227 -2.91 -20.26 4.22
C ARG A 227 -4.13 -21.13 4.55
N ASP A 228 -3.92 -22.16 5.37
CA ASP A 228 -4.98 -23.09 5.80
C ASP A 228 -6.14 -22.38 6.53
N ASP A 229 -5.87 -21.23 7.15
CA ASP A 229 -6.88 -20.35 7.76
C ASP A 229 -7.67 -19.49 6.74
N GLY A 230 -7.43 -19.71 5.45
CA GLY A 230 -8.01 -18.97 4.33
C GLY A 230 -7.40 -17.58 4.10
N ARG A 231 -6.44 -17.13 4.92
CA ARG A 231 -5.80 -15.81 4.79
C ARG A 231 -4.61 -15.87 3.83
N ALA A 232 -4.36 -14.77 3.16
CA ALA A 232 -3.14 -14.58 2.39
C ALA A 232 -2.08 -13.92 3.27
N ASP A 233 -0.81 -14.28 3.07
CA ASP A 233 0.28 -13.42 3.49
C ASP A 233 0.14 -12.07 2.81
N ALA A 234 0.15 -11.02 3.63
CA ALA A 234 0.15 -9.66 3.17
C ALA A 234 1.36 -8.94 3.72
N PHE A 235 1.79 -7.95 2.95
CA PHE A 235 2.96 -7.14 3.24
C PHE A 235 2.50 -5.71 3.40
N GLU A 236 2.90 -5.07 4.50
CA GLU A 236 2.87 -3.63 4.57
C GLU A 236 3.93 -3.06 3.61
N VAL A 237 3.49 -2.24 2.67
CA VAL A 237 4.33 -1.63 1.65
C VAL A 237 4.79 -0.27 2.14
N GLU A 238 6.08 -0.10 2.46
CA GLU A 238 6.65 1.17 2.90
C GLU A 238 7.49 1.79 1.77
N VAL A 239 7.26 3.04 1.40
CA VAL A 239 8.19 3.80 0.55
C VAL A 239 9.42 4.18 1.40
N ALA A 240 10.63 3.91 0.89
CA ALA A 240 11.88 3.82 1.67
C ALA A 240 13.01 4.77 1.23
#